data_AF-A0A822CRH9-F1
#
_entry.id   AF-A0A822CRH9-F1
#
_cell.length_a   1.000
_cell.length_b   1.000
_cell.length_c   1.000
_cell.angle_alpha   90.00
_cell.angle_beta   90.00
_cell.angle_gamma   90.00
#
_symmetry.space_group_name_H-M   'P 1'
#
loop_
_entity.id
_entity.type
_entity.pdbx_description
1 polymer ?
#
loop_
_entity_poly.entity_id
_entity_poly.type
_entity_poly.pdbx_seq_one_letter_code
_entity_poly.pdbx_strand_id
1 'polypeptide(L)'
;KKRTYNAEFHIRWFNASPGTYERPILSINNEFPAPTIIVEKGNLINTTIINESSEETTIHWHGLIQRNTLHMDGVPGITQFAILPNQLFVYTYSTGDQSGTYWYHSH
;
A
#
# COMPACT_ATOMS: atom_id res chain seq x y z
N LYS A 1 12.64 -8.96 -18.80
CA LYS A 1 11.43 -9.83 -18.78
C LYS A 1 10.48 -9.21 -17.76
N LYS A 2 9.23 -8.87 -18.10
CA LYS A 2 8.31 -8.25 -17.13
C LYS A 2 8.07 -9.23 -15.98
N ARG A 3 8.32 -8.79 -14.74
CA ARG A 3 8.09 -9.57 -13.51
C ARG A 3 6.92 -8.97 -12.75
N THR A 4 6.29 -9.80 -11.94
CA THR A 4 5.26 -9.38 -10.99
C THR A 4 5.83 -9.47 -9.59
N TYR A 5 5.82 -8.35 -8.88
CA TYR A 5 6.00 -8.32 -7.43
C TYR A 5 4.68 -8.68 -6.77
N ASN A 6 4.68 -9.70 -5.90
CA ASN A 6 3.51 -10.11 -5.15
C ASN A 6 3.78 -9.93 -3.67
N ALA A 7 2.85 -9.31 -2.94
CA ALA A 7 2.92 -9.16 -1.50
C ALA A 7 1.54 -9.12 -0.86
N GLU A 8 1.48 -9.54 0.40
CA GLU A 8 0.33 -9.35 1.29
C GLU A 8 0.73 -8.37 2.38
N PHE A 9 -0.05 -7.29 2.52
CA PHE A 9 0.14 -6.26 3.53
C PHE A 9 -1.02 -6.35 4.52
N HIS A 10 -0.71 -6.81 5.72
CA HIS A 10 -1.62 -6.87 6.85
C HIS A 10 -1.59 -5.55 7.62
N ILE A 11 -2.67 -4.77 7.55
CA ILE A 11 -2.81 -3.51 8.29
C ILE A 11 -3.28 -3.84 9.71
N ARG A 12 -2.43 -3.59 10.70
CA ARG A 12 -2.69 -3.93 12.10
C ARG A 12 -2.23 -2.84 13.04
N TRP A 13 -2.94 -2.73 14.16
CA TRP A 13 -2.41 -2.05 15.34
C TRP A 13 -1.22 -2.84 15.90
N PHE A 14 -0.10 -2.13 16.10
CA PHE A 14 1.15 -2.67 16.61
C PHE A 14 1.76 -1.65 17.58
N ASN A 15 2.26 -2.12 18.72
CA ASN A 15 2.98 -1.25 19.64
C ASN A 15 4.40 -1.03 19.13
N ALA A 16 4.77 0.22 18.92
CA ALA A 16 6.13 0.61 18.53
C ALA A 16 6.56 1.87 19.25
N SER A 17 7.87 2.14 19.23
CA SER A 17 8.45 3.40 19.71
C SER A 17 9.12 4.16 18.56
N PRO A 18 8.36 4.80 17.63
CA PRO A 18 8.95 5.64 16.58
C PRO A 18 9.79 6.82 17.10
N GLY A 19 9.57 7.20 18.36
CA GLY A 19 10.38 8.14 19.13
C GLY A 19 10.88 7.48 20.41
N THR A 20 10.64 8.11 21.55
CA THR A 20 11.13 7.62 22.86
C THR A 20 10.14 6.78 23.65
N TYR A 21 8.85 6.81 23.31
CA TYR A 21 7.80 6.13 24.07
C TYR A 21 7.02 5.15 23.19
N GLU A 22 6.70 4.00 23.77
CA GLU A 22 5.86 3.00 23.12
C GLU A 22 4.42 3.51 23.04
N ARG A 23 3.82 3.34 21.88
CA ARG A 23 2.41 3.64 21.63
C ARG A 23 1.86 2.73 20.52
N PRO A 24 0.55 2.46 20.50
CA PRO A 24 -0.08 1.80 19.38
C PRO A 24 0.04 2.67 18.12
N ILE A 25 0.46 2.05 17.03
CA ILE A 25 0.52 2.63 15.69
C ILE A 25 -0.12 1.66 14.69
N LEU A 26 -0.59 2.18 13.55
CA LEU A 26 -0.89 1.33 12.41
C LEU A 26 0.41 0.94 11.71
N SER A 27 0.52 -0.34 11.41
CA SER A 27 1.68 -0.97 10.77
C SER A 27 1.23 -1.78 9.57
N ILE A 28 2.19 -2.10 8.70
CA ILE A 28 2.06 -3.16 7.69
C ILE A 28 2.92 -4.32 8.16
N ASN A 29 2.32 -5.50 8.31
CA ASN A 29 3.01 -6.73 8.71
C ASN A 29 3.75 -6.62 10.06
N ASN A 30 3.22 -5.83 11.01
CA ASN A 30 3.86 -5.51 12.29
C ASN A 30 5.22 -4.81 12.15
N GLU A 31 5.47 -4.16 11.01
CA GLU A 31 6.70 -3.41 10.75
C GLU A 31 6.44 -1.90 10.66
N PHE A 32 7.37 -1.14 11.23
CA PHE A 32 7.40 0.32 11.12
C PHE A 32 8.85 0.81 11.01
N PRO A 33 9.22 1.56 9.94
CA PRO A 33 8.42 1.84 8.75
C PRO A 33 8.01 0.57 7.99
N ALA A 34 6.98 0.70 7.15
CA ALA A 34 6.46 -0.42 6.36
C ALA A 34 7.49 -0.93 5.31
N PRO A 35 7.36 -2.18 4.82
CA PRO A 35 8.33 -2.80 3.91
C PRO A 35 8.59 -2.00 2.63
N THR A 36 9.85 -1.92 2.19
CA THR A 36 10.17 -1.26 0.91
C THR A 36 9.84 -2.16 -0.29
N ILE A 37 9.16 -1.61 -1.29
CA ILE A 37 8.93 -2.28 -2.58
C ILE A 37 10.07 -1.90 -3.54
N ILE A 38 10.82 -2.88 -4.00
CA ILE A 38 11.90 -2.70 -4.99
C ILE A 38 11.55 -3.49 -6.24
N VAL A 39 11.31 -2.80 -7.34
CA VAL A 39 10.93 -3.38 -8.64
C VAL A 39 11.65 -2.67 -9.78
N GLU A 40 11.74 -3.35 -10.93
CA GLU A 40 12.26 -2.73 -12.14
C GLU A 40 11.17 -1.99 -12.92
N LYS A 41 11.56 -0.99 -13.71
CA LYS A 41 10.69 -0.30 -14.66
C LYS A 41 9.90 -1.32 -15.52
N GLY A 42 8.59 -1.09 -15.65
CA GLY A 42 7.67 -1.93 -16.41
C GLY A 42 7.24 -3.23 -15.73
N ASN A 43 7.64 -3.46 -14.47
CA ASN A 43 7.11 -4.56 -13.65
C ASN A 43 5.66 -4.29 -13.25
N LEU A 44 4.95 -5.37 -12.89
CA LEU A 44 3.65 -5.30 -12.24
C LEU A 44 3.84 -5.36 -10.72
N ILE A 45 3.12 -4.52 -10.00
CA ILE A 45 2.97 -4.58 -8.55
C ILE A 45 1.58 -5.16 -8.30
N ASN A 46 1.54 -6.26 -7.54
CA ASN A 46 0.32 -6.92 -7.12
C ASN A 46 0.34 -7.06 -5.59
N THR A 47 -0.44 -6.23 -4.91
CA THR A 47 -0.43 -6.17 -3.44
C THR A 47 -1.84 -6.37 -2.91
N THR A 48 -2.02 -7.40 -2.09
CA THR A 48 -3.26 -7.62 -1.34
C THR A 48 -3.16 -6.85 -0.03
N ILE A 49 -3.99 -5.85 0.16
CA ILE A 49 -4.12 -5.13 1.43
C ILE A 49 -5.22 -5.81 2.23
N ILE A 50 -4.89 -6.29 3.42
CA ILE A 50 -5.82 -6.96 4.33
C ILE A 50 -5.96 -6.06 5.55
N ASN A 51 -7.15 -5.50 5.77
CA ASN A 51 -7.39 -4.59 6.88
C ASN A 51 -7.84 -5.37 8.12
N GLU A 52 -6.91 -5.62 9.05
CA GLU A 52 -7.16 -6.25 10.34
C GLU A 52 -7.15 -5.22 11.48
N SER A 53 -7.25 -3.93 11.14
CA SER A 53 -7.37 -2.84 12.09
C SER A 53 -8.84 -2.49 12.35
N SER A 54 -9.08 -1.60 13.31
CA SER A 54 -10.40 -1.03 13.60
C SER A 54 -10.78 0.13 12.69
N GLU A 55 -9.84 0.66 11.91
CA GLU A 55 -10.02 1.86 11.09
C GLU A 55 -10.30 1.50 9.65
N GLU A 56 -11.08 2.31 8.94
CA GLU A 56 -11.13 2.22 7.48
C GLU A 56 -9.82 2.75 6.86
N THR A 57 -9.38 2.18 5.73
CA THR A 57 -8.11 2.58 5.12
C THR A 57 -8.08 2.35 3.62
N THR A 58 -7.11 2.99 2.95
CA THR A 58 -6.73 2.76 1.55
C THR A 58 -5.21 2.92 1.45
N ILE A 59 -4.60 2.55 0.32
CA ILE A 59 -3.17 2.77 0.09
C ILE A 59 -3.01 3.55 -1.22
N HIS A 60 -2.44 4.75 -1.13
CA HIS A 60 -2.04 5.53 -2.29
C HIS A 60 -0.57 5.32 -2.64
N TRP A 61 -0.30 5.20 -3.94
CA TRP A 61 1.00 4.91 -4.51
C TRP A 61 1.64 6.19 -5.06
N HIS A 62 2.08 7.04 -4.13
CA HIS A 62 2.47 8.41 -4.41
C HIS A 62 3.49 8.56 -5.54
N GLY A 63 3.10 9.31 -6.57
CA GLY A 63 3.91 9.62 -7.73
C GLY A 63 3.87 8.58 -8.86
N LEU A 64 3.19 7.44 -8.68
CA LEU A 64 2.94 6.50 -9.77
C LEU A 64 1.72 6.93 -10.58
N ILE A 65 1.92 7.08 -11.89
CA ILE A 65 0.89 7.45 -12.85
C ILE A 65 0.07 6.20 -13.13
N GLN A 66 -1.13 6.15 -12.56
CA GLN A 66 -2.10 5.07 -12.70
C GLN A 66 -2.76 5.02 -14.09
N ARG A 67 -1.94 4.97 -15.15
CA ARG A 67 -2.38 4.99 -16.55
C ARG A 67 -3.19 3.73 -16.85
N ASN A 68 -4.47 3.93 -17.19
CA ASN A 68 -5.47 2.87 -17.41
C ASN A 68 -5.79 2.03 -16.15
N THR A 69 -5.30 2.44 -14.98
CA THR A 69 -5.51 1.77 -13.68
C THR A 69 -5.95 2.77 -12.61
N LEU A 70 -6.72 3.80 -12.97
CA LEU A 70 -7.14 4.87 -12.04
C LEU A 70 -7.79 4.34 -10.76
N HIS A 71 -8.56 3.25 -10.85
CA HIS A 71 -9.19 2.59 -9.69
C HIS A 71 -8.18 1.93 -8.71
N MET A 72 -6.88 1.93 -9.04
CA MET A 72 -5.78 1.47 -8.19
C MET A 72 -5.02 2.63 -7.54
N ASP A 73 -5.50 3.87 -7.69
CA ASP A 73 -4.83 5.05 -7.12
C ASP A 73 -4.97 5.15 -5.60
N GLY A 74 -5.99 4.53 -5.00
CA GLY A 74 -6.12 4.48 -3.55
C GLY A 74 -6.70 5.74 -2.90
N VAL A 75 -7.47 6.57 -3.62
CA VAL A 75 -8.11 7.77 -3.07
C VAL A 75 -9.58 7.48 -2.73
N PRO A 76 -9.96 7.39 -1.43
CA PRO A 76 -11.31 7.02 -1.03
C PRO A 76 -12.34 8.08 -1.46
N GLY A 77 -13.47 7.63 -2.01
CA GLY A 77 -14.53 8.50 -2.53
C GLY A 77 -14.25 9.12 -3.91
N ILE A 78 -13.05 8.93 -4.45
CA ILE A 78 -12.67 9.39 -5.80
C ILE A 78 -12.39 8.20 -6.71
N THR A 79 -11.41 7.37 -6.37
CA THR A 79 -10.97 6.26 -7.24
C THR A 79 -11.43 4.90 -6.73
N GLN A 80 -11.74 4.79 -5.44
CA GLN A 80 -12.28 3.58 -4.83
C GLN A 80 -13.06 3.89 -3.54
N PHE A 81 -13.74 2.88 -2.98
CA PHE A 81 -14.21 2.94 -1.60
C PHE A 81 -13.10 2.54 -0.62
N ALA A 82 -13.24 2.95 0.64
CA ALA A 82 -12.34 2.54 1.70
C ALA A 82 -12.42 1.03 1.94
N ILE A 83 -11.30 0.44 2.33
CA ILE A 83 -11.20 -0.96 2.77
C ILE A 83 -11.64 -0.98 4.23
N LEU A 84 -12.83 -1.50 4.50
CA LEU A 84 -13.37 -1.55 5.86
C LEU A 84 -12.64 -2.60 6.72
N PRO A 85 -12.77 -2.54 8.06
CA PRO A 85 -12.27 -3.60 8.94
C PRO A 85 -12.70 -5.00 8.50
N ASN A 86 -11.75 -5.93 8.50
CA ASN A 86 -11.87 -7.32 8.05
C ASN A 86 -12.16 -7.49 6.54
N GLN A 87 -11.96 -6.45 5.74
CA GLN A 87 -11.99 -6.54 4.28
C GLN A 87 -10.59 -6.53 3.69
N LEU A 88 -10.51 -6.90 2.42
CA LEU A 88 -9.29 -6.82 1.63
C LEU A 88 -9.54 -6.16 0.29
N PHE A 89 -8.47 -5.62 -0.29
CA PHE A 89 -8.47 -5.09 -1.64
C PHE A 89 -7.14 -5.42 -2.33
N VAL A 90 -7.20 -5.77 -3.61
CA VAL A 90 -6.03 -6.12 -4.40
C VAL A 90 -5.69 -4.96 -5.32
N TYR A 91 -4.53 -4.34 -5.10
CA TYR A 91 -3.96 -3.37 -6.03
C TYR A 91 -3.12 -4.10 -7.06
N THR A 92 -3.47 -3.98 -8.34
CA THR A 92 -2.68 -4.52 -9.44
C THR A 92 -2.46 -3.45 -10.52
N TYR A 93 -1.23 -2.97 -10.65
CA TYR A 93 -0.88 -1.95 -11.64
C TYR A 93 0.56 -2.10 -12.13
N SER A 94 0.89 -1.47 -13.25
CA SER A 94 2.25 -1.46 -13.80
C SER A 94 2.97 -0.18 -13.41
N THR A 95 4.28 -0.29 -13.15
CA THR A 95 5.18 0.87 -13.08
C THR A 95 5.36 1.57 -14.43
N GLY A 96 4.88 0.96 -15.53
CA GLY A 96 4.90 1.56 -16.86
C GLY A 96 6.32 1.95 -17.27
N ASP A 97 6.48 3.21 -17.65
CA ASP A 97 7.76 3.79 -18.04
C ASP A 97 8.49 4.55 -16.93
N GLN A 98 7.96 4.54 -15.71
CA GLN A 98 8.51 5.30 -14.59
C GLN A 98 9.70 4.60 -13.93
N SER A 99 10.64 5.40 -13.48
CA SER A 99 11.82 4.99 -12.70
C SER A 99 12.17 6.11 -11.74
N GLY A 100 12.51 5.77 -10.50
CA GLY A 100 12.85 6.76 -9.48
C GLY A 100 12.54 6.25 -8.07
N THR A 101 12.56 7.17 -7.12
CA THR A 101 12.15 6.91 -5.74
C THR A 101 10.74 7.44 -5.54
N TYR A 102 9.85 6.54 -5.14
CA TYR A 102 8.46 6.81 -4.82
C TYR A 102 8.18 6.30 -3.41
N TRP A 103 6.97 6.53 -2.92
CA TRP A 103 6.54 6.06 -1.61
C TRP A 103 5.05 5.71 -1.65
N TYR A 104 4.58 5.02 -0.63
CA TYR A 104 3.17 4.72 -0.47
C TYR A 104 2.74 5.11 0.94
N HIS A 105 1.48 5.46 1.09
CA HIS A 105 0.91 5.88 2.37
C HIS A 105 -0.58 5.59 2.41
N SER A 106 -1.16 5.56 3.61
CA SER A 106 -2.63 5.69 3.72
C SER A 106 -3.04 7.00 3.09
N HIS A 107 -4.06 6.95 2.24
CA HIS A 107 -4.77 8.15 1.81
C HIS A 107 -5.98 8.40 2.73
#